data_AF-A0A6H1ZER1-F1
#
_entry.id   AF-A0A6H1ZER1-F1
#
_cell.length_a   1.000
_cell.length_b   1.000
_cell.length_c   1.000
_cell.angle_alpha   90.00
_cell.angle_beta   90.00
_cell.angle_gamma   90.00
#
_symmetry.space_group_name_H-M   'P 1'
#
loop_
_entity.id
_entity.type
_entity.pdbx_description
1 polymer ?
#
loop_
_entity_poly.entity_id
_entity_poly.type
_entity_poly.pdbx_seq_one_letter_code
_entity_poly.pdbx_strand_id
1 'polypeptide(L)'
;MSNKTIDDFSAVVTPATTDTVVVTQSAVTKKETLAQIDTLLSATSKTLTNKTLTSPVINTGVSGTAIDTDGTLAANSDTLLASQKAVKTYAQLKDTFLTSLAALGTAANKLLLSSGVDTAAELELTANTFPARSSAGGITAKAVTDFALSVLDDANAAAARTTLELAYASQAEMEAPASTTLVPSPITLKYHPGVAKCWCKFNSAGAVAASHNITDITDNGTGDWTINIGTDFSSVNWAYSLNCESIQAAGTLAENIQVVAGGQAAGTLRVTCMNTSAISTEIDATAMSFIGFGDQ
;
A
#
# COMPACT_ATOMS: atom_id res chain seq x y z
N MET A 1 45.05 88.71 32.30
CA MET A 1 43.99 87.68 32.31
C MET A 1 43.62 87.43 33.76
N SER A 2 42.39 87.69 34.16
CA SER A 2 41.94 87.54 35.55
C SER A 2 41.81 86.04 35.85
N ASN A 3 42.64 85.51 36.77
CA ASN A 3 42.42 84.20 37.34
C ASN A 3 41.15 84.25 38.19
N LYS A 4 40.03 83.77 37.64
CA LYS A 4 38.85 83.47 38.44
C LYS A 4 39.18 82.22 39.26
N THR A 5 39.41 82.38 40.56
CA THR A 5 39.39 81.25 41.50
C THR A 5 37.98 80.69 41.46
N ILE A 6 37.82 79.48 40.93
CA ILE A 6 36.54 78.78 40.95
C ILE A 6 36.43 78.18 42.35
N ASP A 7 35.94 78.98 43.30
CA ASP A 7 35.66 78.55 44.67
C ASP A 7 34.39 77.68 44.75
N ASP A 8 33.63 77.59 43.65
CA ASP A 8 32.39 76.82 43.56
C ASP A 8 32.36 75.96 42.29
N PHE A 9 32.49 74.64 42.47
CA PHE A 9 32.45 73.65 41.39
C PHE A 9 31.09 73.62 40.66
N SER A 10 30.05 74.22 41.23
CA SER A 10 28.71 74.31 40.62
C SER A 10 28.60 75.35 39.50
N ALA A 11 29.58 76.26 39.36
CA ALA A 11 29.62 77.27 38.31
C ALA A 11 30.28 76.79 36.99
N VAL A 12 30.73 75.53 36.94
CA VAL A 12 31.41 74.94 35.78
C VAL A 12 30.36 74.50 34.75
N VAL A 13 30.32 75.19 33.60
CA VAL A 13 29.65 74.72 32.38
C VAL A 13 30.32 73.42 31.94
N THR A 14 29.59 72.48 31.32
CA THR A 14 30.09 71.17 30.83
C THR A 14 31.59 71.21 30.49
N PRO A 15 32.45 70.58 31.32
CA PRO A 15 33.90 70.71 31.18
C PRO A 15 34.40 70.30 29.80
N ALA A 16 35.34 71.05 29.23
CA ALA A 16 35.97 70.73 27.96
C ALA A 16 37.07 69.68 28.14
N THR A 17 37.32 68.84 27.14
CA THR A 17 38.35 67.79 27.20
C THR A 17 39.78 68.32 27.43
N THR A 18 40.02 69.58 27.09
CA THR A 18 41.28 70.31 27.32
C THR A 18 41.39 70.92 28.71
N ASP A 19 40.31 70.99 29.48
CA ASP A 19 40.36 71.50 30.86
C ASP A 19 41.28 70.61 31.69
N THR A 20 42.01 71.23 32.61
CA THR A 20 43.05 70.53 33.39
C THR A 20 42.62 70.34 34.84
N VAL A 21 42.85 69.15 35.37
CA VAL A 21 42.82 68.86 36.80
C VAL A 21 44.25 68.75 37.31
N VAL A 22 44.52 69.38 38.45
CA VAL A 22 45.83 69.28 39.11
C VAL A 22 45.87 67.97 39.90
N VAL A 23 46.79 67.09 39.55
CA VAL A 23 47.03 65.84 40.27
C VAL A 23 48.37 65.95 40.98
N THR A 24 48.37 65.70 42.30
CA THR A 24 49.59 65.64 43.11
C THR A 24 49.79 64.20 43.56
N GLN A 25 50.87 63.57 43.12
CA GLN A 25 51.25 62.24 43.59
C GLN A 25 52.65 62.28 44.18
N SER A 26 52.79 61.89 45.44
CA SER A 26 54.06 61.73 46.17
C SER A 26 55.09 62.84 45.89
N ALA A 27 54.71 64.09 46.14
CA ALA A 27 55.50 65.33 45.97
C ALA A 27 55.67 65.90 44.54
N VAL A 28 55.07 65.29 43.51
CA VAL A 28 55.03 65.85 42.15
C VAL A 28 53.63 66.34 41.82
N THR A 29 53.51 67.64 41.49
CA THR A 29 52.25 68.26 41.02
C THR A 29 52.28 68.41 39.51
N LYS A 30 51.33 67.79 38.81
CA LYS A 30 51.14 67.91 37.37
C LYS A 30 49.73 68.37 37.04
N LYS A 31 49.58 69.03 35.90
CA LYS A 31 48.28 69.33 35.29
C LYS A 31 48.02 68.26 34.24
N GLU A 32 46.99 67.47 34.46
CA GLU A 32 46.51 66.49 33.47
C GLU A 32 45.19 67.01 32.87
N THR A 33 44.96 66.78 31.59
CA THR A 33 43.69 67.13 30.94
C THR A 33 42.58 66.14 31.31
N LEU A 34 41.33 66.57 31.23
CA LEU A 34 40.18 65.68 31.40
C LEU A 34 40.20 64.51 30.41
N ALA A 35 40.70 64.70 29.19
CA ALA A 35 40.91 63.62 28.22
C ALA A 35 41.93 62.57 28.69
N GLN A 36 43.04 63.00 29.29
CA GLN A 36 44.06 62.10 29.84
C GLN A 36 43.49 61.29 31.02
N ILE A 37 42.68 61.94 31.86
CA ILE A 37 42.02 61.29 33.01
C ILE A 37 40.97 60.28 32.54
N ASP A 38 40.14 60.62 31.54
CA ASP A 38 39.14 59.70 30.97
C ASP A 38 39.78 58.47 30.33
N THR A 39 40.87 58.68 29.57
CA THR A 39 41.66 57.59 28.98
C THR A 39 42.22 56.67 30.07
N LEU A 40 42.80 57.22 31.15
CA LEU A 40 43.31 56.41 32.26
C LEU A 40 42.19 55.62 32.96
N LEU A 41 41.03 56.25 33.13
CA LEU A 41 39.89 55.61 33.79
C LEU A 41 39.28 54.50 32.93
N SER A 42 39.25 54.66 31.61
CA SER A 42 38.76 53.65 30.66
C SER A 42 39.78 52.55 30.36
N ALA A 43 41.08 52.81 30.47
CA ALA A 43 42.15 51.84 30.21
C ALA A 43 42.45 50.87 31.37
N THR A 44 41.75 50.97 32.50
CA THR A 44 42.03 50.18 33.70
C THR A 44 40.84 49.36 34.16
N SER A 45 41.08 48.17 34.71
CA SER A 45 40.01 47.32 35.27
C SER A 45 39.39 47.97 36.51
N LYS A 46 38.08 47.78 36.69
CA LYS A 46 37.32 48.35 37.80
C LYS A 46 36.62 47.26 38.59
N THR A 47 36.75 47.31 39.92
CA THR A 47 35.96 46.47 40.84
C THR A 47 34.76 47.28 41.33
N LEU A 48 33.54 46.82 41.04
CA LEU A 48 32.30 47.51 41.39
C LEU A 48 31.61 46.85 42.58
N THR A 49 32.12 47.12 43.79
CA THR A 49 31.58 46.55 45.04
C THR A 49 30.34 47.31 45.52
N ASN A 50 29.25 46.60 45.82
CA ASN A 50 27.98 47.14 46.32
C ASN A 50 27.39 48.27 45.44
N LYS A 51 27.51 48.14 44.11
CA LYS A 51 26.94 49.09 43.15
C LYS A 51 25.69 48.54 42.48
N THR A 52 24.70 49.40 42.25
CA THR A 52 23.56 49.12 41.37
C THR A 52 23.90 49.59 39.97
N LEU A 53 23.79 48.70 38.98
CA LEU A 53 23.97 49.03 37.57
C LEU A 53 22.59 49.23 36.93
N THR A 54 22.26 50.45 36.55
CA THR A 54 21.01 50.76 35.82
C THR A 54 21.31 50.75 34.32
N SER A 55 20.80 49.74 33.61
CA SER A 55 20.99 49.55 32.16
C SER A 55 22.46 49.47 31.69
N PRO A 56 23.31 48.61 32.30
CA PRO A 56 24.66 48.41 31.79
C PRO A 56 24.63 47.81 30.37
N VAL A 57 25.50 48.29 29.49
CA VAL A 57 25.73 47.72 28.16
C VAL A 57 27.03 46.92 28.21
N ILE A 58 26.96 45.60 28.00
CA ILE A 58 28.12 44.70 28.04
C ILE A 58 28.27 44.02 26.67
N ASN A 59 29.22 44.50 25.85
CA ASN A 59 29.28 44.17 24.42
C ASN A 59 30.40 43.20 24.00
N THR A 60 31.40 42.96 24.85
CA THR A 60 32.56 42.12 24.48
C THR A 60 32.44 40.70 25.02
N GLY A 61 32.32 40.55 26.33
CA GLY A 61 32.15 39.26 26.97
C GLY A 61 31.87 39.39 28.46
N VAL A 62 31.23 38.37 29.01
CA VAL A 62 31.04 38.21 30.46
C VAL A 62 31.71 36.91 30.87
N SER A 63 32.60 36.98 31.87
CA SER A 63 33.41 35.83 32.32
C SER A 63 33.58 35.85 33.83
N GLY A 64 34.05 34.74 34.39
CA GLY A 64 34.24 34.57 35.83
C GLY A 64 33.21 33.58 36.41
N THR A 65 33.20 33.47 37.73
CA THR A 65 32.40 32.45 38.44
C THR A 65 30.92 32.75 38.53
N ALA A 66 30.48 33.98 38.21
CA ALA A 66 29.07 34.34 38.15
C ALA A 66 28.35 33.85 36.89
N ILE A 67 29.11 33.40 35.87
CA ILE A 67 28.57 32.84 34.63
C ILE A 67 28.64 31.33 34.71
N ASP A 68 27.49 30.68 34.68
CA ASP A 68 27.40 29.23 34.67
C ASP A 68 27.55 28.68 33.25
N THR A 69 28.48 27.74 33.10
CA THR A 69 28.75 27.05 31.82
C THR A 69 28.36 25.58 31.86
N ASP A 70 27.82 25.12 32.99
CA ASP A 70 27.29 23.77 33.16
C ASP A 70 26.02 23.58 32.31
N GLY A 71 26.09 22.61 31.40
CA GLY A 71 24.97 22.24 30.53
C GLY A 71 23.80 21.58 31.24
N THR A 72 23.96 21.21 32.51
CA THR A 72 22.88 20.59 33.30
C THR A 72 22.00 21.62 34.02
N LEU A 73 22.46 22.87 34.15
CA LEU A 73 21.83 23.92 34.97
C LEU A 73 21.54 23.44 36.41
N ALA A 74 22.44 22.64 37.00
CA ALA A 74 22.24 22.06 38.33
C ALA A 74 22.48 23.04 39.50
N ALA A 75 23.19 24.14 39.26
CA ALA A 75 23.49 25.13 40.29
C ALA A 75 22.25 25.99 40.65
N ASN A 76 22.28 26.66 41.80
CA ASN A 76 21.20 27.54 42.22
C ASN A 76 21.07 28.77 41.29
N SER A 77 19.92 28.89 40.63
CA SER A 77 19.55 29.99 39.71
C SER A 77 19.51 31.37 40.35
N ASP A 78 19.47 31.48 41.67
CA ASP A 78 19.39 32.76 42.37
C ASP A 78 20.71 33.55 42.34
N THR A 79 21.84 32.89 42.02
CA THR A 79 23.18 33.48 42.17
C THR A 79 24.04 33.52 40.92
N LEU A 80 23.63 32.80 39.85
CA LEU A 80 24.41 32.62 38.63
C LEU A 80 23.58 32.96 37.38
N LEU A 81 24.26 33.41 36.33
CA LEU A 81 23.68 33.61 34.99
C LEU A 81 24.10 32.48 34.06
N ALA A 82 23.14 31.81 33.43
CA ALA A 82 23.44 30.75 32.47
C ALA A 82 24.05 31.30 31.17
N SER A 83 25.16 30.71 30.72
CA SER A 83 25.75 31.01 29.42
C SER A 83 24.91 30.46 28.27
N GLN A 84 25.11 30.99 27.05
CA GLN A 84 24.49 30.43 25.84
C GLN A 84 24.82 28.95 25.63
N LYS A 85 26.02 28.52 26.04
CA LYS A 85 26.44 27.11 25.98
C LYS A 85 25.59 26.25 26.91
N ALA A 86 25.45 26.66 28.17
CA ALA A 86 24.66 25.95 29.16
C ALA A 86 23.20 25.76 28.71
N VAL A 87 22.57 26.85 28.24
CA VAL A 87 21.17 26.83 27.76
C VAL A 87 21.00 25.90 26.56
N LYS A 88 21.90 25.95 25.57
CA LYS A 88 21.82 25.10 24.37
C LYS A 88 21.97 23.62 24.71
N THR A 89 22.89 23.28 25.61
CA THR A 89 23.10 21.90 26.07
C THR A 89 21.89 21.39 26.85
N TYR A 90 21.37 22.18 27.80
CA TYR A 90 20.21 21.80 28.61
C TYR A 90 18.96 21.54 27.76
N ALA A 91 18.70 22.42 26.78
CA ALA A 91 17.54 22.29 25.90
C ALA A 91 17.57 21.01 25.06
N GLN A 92 18.74 20.57 24.59
CA GLN A 92 18.88 19.32 23.83
C GLN A 92 18.65 18.08 24.70
N LEU A 93 19.13 18.08 25.95
CA LEU A 93 19.01 16.93 26.86
C LEU A 93 17.58 16.67 27.37
N LYS A 94 16.64 17.61 27.19
CA LYS A 94 15.25 17.46 27.64
C LYS A 94 14.41 16.50 26.80
N ASP A 95 14.85 16.18 25.59
CA ASP A 95 14.16 15.24 24.71
C ASP A 95 15.08 14.03 24.45
N THR A 96 14.89 13.00 25.26
CA THR A 96 15.62 11.72 25.18
C THR A 96 15.46 11.07 23.82
N PHE A 97 14.27 11.17 23.21
CA PHE A 97 14.01 10.63 21.89
C PHE A 97 14.81 11.39 20.82
N LEU A 98 14.80 12.72 20.84
CA LEU A 98 15.57 13.53 19.90
C LEU A 98 17.08 13.30 20.03
N THR A 99 17.57 13.14 21.27
CA THR A 99 18.97 12.77 21.52
C THR A 99 19.30 11.41 20.90
N SER A 100 18.42 10.42 21.05
CA SER A 100 18.62 9.08 20.45
C SER A 100 18.56 9.11 18.92
N LEU A 101 17.66 9.92 18.34
CA LEU A 101 17.53 10.09 16.89
C LEU A 101 18.76 10.78 16.29
N ALA A 102 19.29 11.80 16.96
CA ALA A 102 20.50 12.52 16.53
C ALA A 102 21.77 11.64 16.55
N ALA A 103 21.77 10.54 17.30
CA ALA A 103 22.85 9.58 17.33
C ALA A 103 22.78 8.53 16.20
N LEU A 104 21.67 8.47 15.44
CA LEU A 104 21.49 7.52 14.35
C LEU A 104 22.19 8.01 13.07
N GLY A 105 22.97 7.13 12.45
CA GLY A 105 23.68 7.38 11.20
C GLY A 105 22.93 6.78 10.03
N THR A 106 21.93 7.49 9.51
CA THR A 106 21.04 6.94 8.47
C THR A 106 21.83 6.54 7.23
N ALA A 107 21.82 5.24 6.92
CA ALA A 107 22.32 4.66 5.69
C ALA A 107 21.15 4.24 4.77
N ALA A 108 21.44 3.89 3.52
CA ALA A 108 20.42 3.39 2.59
C ALA A 108 19.70 2.14 3.15
N ASN A 109 18.42 1.97 2.78
CA ASN A 109 17.60 0.79 3.09
C ASN A 109 17.34 0.54 4.59
N LYS A 110 17.37 1.59 5.42
CA LYS A 110 16.99 1.52 6.84
C LYS A 110 15.71 2.32 7.09
N LEU A 111 14.82 1.77 7.91
CA LEU A 111 13.62 2.45 8.42
C LEU A 111 13.87 2.92 9.85
N LEU A 112 13.57 4.19 10.13
CA LEU A 112 13.60 4.73 11.50
C LEU A 112 12.32 4.35 12.24
N LEU A 113 12.45 3.85 13.45
CA LEU A 113 11.34 3.44 14.30
C LEU A 113 11.69 3.56 15.78
N SER A 114 10.69 3.55 16.66
CA SER A 114 10.93 3.48 18.10
C SER A 114 11.08 2.02 18.54
N SER A 115 12.14 1.72 19.31
CA SER A 115 12.39 0.39 19.88
C SER A 115 11.95 0.27 21.34
N GLY A 116 11.32 1.31 21.89
CA GLY A 116 10.91 1.41 23.29
C GLY A 116 10.44 2.82 23.64
N VAL A 117 10.37 3.12 24.93
CA VAL A 117 10.11 4.48 25.42
C VAL A 117 11.32 5.36 25.08
N ASP A 118 11.07 6.46 24.38
CA ASP A 118 12.05 7.51 24.02
C ASP A 118 13.36 7.01 23.40
N THR A 119 13.33 5.88 22.69
CA THR A 119 14.49 5.30 22.02
C THR A 119 14.21 5.09 20.55
N ALA A 120 14.89 5.84 19.69
CA ALA A 120 14.91 5.63 18.26
C ALA A 120 15.90 4.52 17.87
N ALA A 121 15.56 3.74 16.86
CA ALA A 121 16.38 2.69 16.28
C ALA A 121 16.23 2.66 14.76
N GLU A 122 17.21 2.08 14.09
CA GLU A 122 17.15 1.78 12.67
C GLU A 122 16.85 0.30 12.47
N LEU A 123 15.83 0.01 11.67
CA LEU A 123 15.56 -1.33 11.17
C LEU A 123 16.11 -1.47 9.75
N GLU A 124 17.06 -2.39 9.58
CA GLU A 124 17.60 -2.72 8.28
C GLU A 124 16.63 -3.57 7.47
N LEU A 125 16.30 -3.12 6.26
CA LEU A 125 15.50 -3.85 5.30
C LEU A 125 16.44 -4.43 4.23
N THR A 126 16.73 -5.72 4.36
CA THR A 126 17.45 -6.49 3.35
C THR A 126 16.49 -6.95 2.25
N ALA A 127 17.04 -7.54 1.18
CA ALA A 127 16.23 -8.12 0.11
C ALA A 127 15.15 -9.05 0.69
N ASN A 128 13.93 -8.90 0.18
CA ASN A 128 12.77 -9.71 0.55
C ASN A 128 12.43 -9.68 2.04
N THR A 129 12.59 -8.52 2.69
CA THR A 129 12.11 -8.32 4.06
C THR A 129 11.06 -7.23 4.15
N PHE A 130 10.10 -7.41 5.06
CA PHE A 130 9.05 -6.44 5.34
C PHE A 130 8.99 -6.14 6.86
N PRO A 131 8.73 -4.87 7.27
CA PRO A 131 8.53 -4.55 8.67
C PRO A 131 7.28 -5.25 9.24
N ALA A 132 7.46 -6.10 10.24
CA ALA A 132 6.37 -6.82 10.90
C ALA A 132 6.60 -6.95 12.41
N ARG A 133 5.52 -7.04 13.18
CA ARG A 133 5.63 -7.27 14.63
C ARG A 133 6.28 -8.63 14.91
N SER A 134 7.27 -8.63 15.79
CA SER A 134 7.90 -9.86 16.26
C SER A 134 7.04 -10.51 17.37
N SER A 135 7.18 -11.82 17.54
CA SER A 135 6.56 -12.55 18.67
C SER A 135 7.18 -12.17 20.02
N ALA A 136 8.37 -11.58 20.03
CA ALA A 136 9.04 -11.05 21.21
C ALA A 136 8.63 -9.58 21.53
N GLY A 137 7.69 -9.01 20.78
CA GLY A 137 7.36 -7.58 20.85
C GLY A 137 8.26 -6.73 19.93
N GLY A 138 7.81 -5.52 19.59
CA GLY A 138 8.51 -4.63 18.66
C GLY A 138 8.31 -4.94 17.17
N ILE A 139 8.76 -4.02 16.30
CA ILE A 139 8.76 -4.15 14.84
C ILE A 139 10.14 -4.64 14.40
N THR A 140 10.16 -5.67 13.56
CA THR A 140 11.38 -6.31 13.03
C THR A 140 11.23 -6.58 11.54
N ALA A 141 12.34 -6.62 10.81
CA ALA A 141 12.37 -7.03 9.41
C ALA A 141 12.18 -8.55 9.38
N LYS A 142 11.07 -9.01 8.79
CA LYS A 142 10.82 -10.43 8.60
C LYS A 142 11.03 -10.78 7.14
N ALA A 143 11.74 -11.88 6.91
CA ALA A 143 11.80 -12.49 5.59
C ALA A 143 10.38 -12.83 5.14
N VAL A 144 10.03 -12.35 3.97
CA VAL A 144 8.79 -12.69 3.27
C VAL A 144 9.18 -13.44 2.02
N THR A 145 8.37 -14.42 1.64
CA THR A 145 8.57 -15.13 0.37
C THR A 145 8.29 -14.19 -0.80
N ASP A 146 8.86 -14.50 -1.97
CA ASP A 146 8.55 -13.78 -3.21
C ASP A 146 7.04 -13.80 -3.50
N PHE A 147 6.36 -14.88 -3.10
CA PHE A 147 4.89 -14.98 -3.13
C PHE A 147 4.21 -13.89 -2.30
N ALA A 148 4.65 -13.66 -1.06
CA ALA A 148 4.08 -12.60 -0.23
C ALA A 148 4.40 -11.19 -0.75
N LEU A 149 5.56 -11.00 -1.39
CA LEU A 149 5.89 -9.74 -2.07
C LEU A 149 4.98 -9.49 -3.28
N SER A 150 4.59 -10.52 -4.03
CA SER A 150 3.66 -10.38 -5.17
C SER A 150 2.27 -9.85 -4.79
N VAL A 151 1.85 -10.06 -3.54
CA VAL A 151 0.60 -9.52 -2.99
C VAL A 151 0.78 -8.08 -2.49
N LEU A 152 2.01 -7.67 -2.16
CA LEU A 152 2.33 -6.35 -1.58
C LEU A 152 2.82 -5.32 -2.62
N ASP A 153 3.46 -5.76 -3.71
CA ASP A 153 4.07 -4.94 -4.77
C ASP A 153 3.22 -4.94 -6.08
N ASP A 154 1.90 -4.97 -5.93
CA ASP A 154 0.96 -5.23 -7.03
C ASP A 154 0.81 -4.05 -8.00
N ALA A 155 1.77 -3.88 -8.90
CA ALA A 155 1.68 -2.94 -10.01
C ALA A 155 0.94 -3.53 -11.23
N ASN A 156 0.63 -4.83 -11.28
CA ASN A 156 0.01 -5.47 -12.44
C ASN A 156 -0.73 -6.79 -12.11
N ALA A 157 -2.05 -6.72 -12.08
CA ALA A 157 -2.95 -7.86 -11.84
C ALA A 157 -2.77 -9.05 -12.83
N ALA A 158 -2.17 -8.85 -14.01
CA ALA A 158 -1.86 -9.95 -14.92
C ALA A 158 -0.65 -10.79 -14.49
N ALA A 159 0.32 -10.18 -13.82
CA ALA A 159 1.47 -10.86 -13.24
C ALA A 159 1.06 -11.65 -11.99
N ALA A 160 0.14 -11.11 -11.17
CA ALA A 160 -0.38 -11.76 -9.97
C ALA A 160 -0.91 -13.18 -10.25
N ARG A 161 -1.67 -13.38 -11.33
CA ARG A 161 -2.19 -14.73 -11.66
C ARG A 161 -1.11 -15.74 -12.03
N THR A 162 -0.01 -15.26 -12.63
CA THR A 162 1.12 -16.13 -13.02
C THR A 162 1.93 -16.50 -11.79
N THR A 163 2.18 -15.54 -10.89
CA THR A 163 2.95 -15.75 -9.66
C THR A 163 2.16 -16.52 -8.59
N LEU A 164 0.84 -16.38 -8.55
CA LEU A 164 -0.05 -17.12 -7.64
C LEU A 164 -0.45 -18.51 -8.19
N GLU A 165 0.06 -18.92 -9.35
CA GLU A 165 -0.29 -20.18 -10.04
C GLU A 165 -1.81 -20.36 -10.32
N LEU A 166 -2.57 -19.25 -10.35
CA LEU A 166 -3.99 -19.25 -10.71
C LEU A 166 -4.14 -19.29 -12.23
N ALA A 167 -3.64 -20.36 -12.84
CA ALA A 167 -3.73 -20.61 -14.27
C ALA A 167 -5.08 -21.24 -14.65
N TYR A 168 -5.66 -20.73 -15.74
CA TYR A 168 -6.87 -21.31 -16.31
C TYR A 168 -6.52 -22.51 -17.18
N ALA A 169 -7.31 -23.58 -17.07
CA ALA A 169 -7.18 -24.75 -17.93
C ALA A 169 -7.48 -24.38 -19.39
N SER A 170 -6.56 -24.73 -20.29
CA SER A 170 -6.73 -24.70 -21.73
C SER A 170 -7.72 -25.77 -22.20
N GLN A 171 -8.12 -25.72 -23.48
CA GLN A 171 -8.99 -26.73 -24.08
C GLN A 171 -8.43 -28.15 -23.92
N ALA A 172 -7.17 -28.37 -24.30
CA ALA A 172 -6.54 -29.68 -24.21
C ALA A 172 -6.49 -30.22 -22.76
N GLU A 173 -6.29 -29.34 -21.78
CA GLU A 173 -6.29 -29.72 -20.36
C GLU A 173 -7.69 -30.05 -19.84
N MET A 174 -8.73 -29.40 -20.37
CA MET A 174 -10.14 -29.68 -20.05
C MET A 174 -10.63 -30.99 -20.67
N GLU A 175 -10.13 -31.38 -21.84
CA GLU A 175 -10.47 -32.62 -22.54
C GLU A 175 -9.73 -33.84 -21.98
N ALA A 176 -8.53 -33.65 -21.39
CA ALA A 176 -7.72 -34.70 -20.76
C ALA A 176 -8.06 -35.01 -19.28
N PRO A 177 -9.08 -34.38 -18.71
CA PRO A 177 -9.18 -33.90 -17.31
C PRO A 177 -8.21 -34.53 -16.29
N ALA A 178 -6.93 -34.15 -16.33
CA ALA A 178 -5.87 -34.73 -15.50
C ALA A 178 -5.29 -33.78 -14.44
N SER A 179 -5.60 -32.48 -14.52
CA SER A 179 -5.04 -31.48 -13.61
C SER A 179 -5.86 -31.32 -12.33
N THR A 180 -5.17 -31.20 -11.19
CA THR A 180 -5.76 -30.90 -9.87
C THR A 180 -5.52 -29.45 -9.42
N THR A 181 -4.77 -28.68 -10.18
CA THR A 181 -4.32 -27.32 -9.81
C THR A 181 -4.85 -26.24 -10.74
N LEU A 182 -5.28 -26.59 -11.95
CA LEU A 182 -5.83 -25.63 -12.91
C LEU A 182 -7.30 -25.35 -12.66
N VAL A 183 -7.71 -24.11 -12.90
CA VAL A 183 -9.10 -23.68 -12.70
C VAL A 183 -9.83 -23.67 -14.04
N PRO A 184 -11.01 -24.31 -14.17
CA PRO A 184 -11.83 -24.17 -15.35
C PRO A 184 -12.44 -22.76 -15.40
N SER A 185 -12.38 -22.12 -16.56
CA SER A 185 -13.06 -20.84 -16.79
C SER A 185 -14.47 -21.10 -17.37
N PRO A 186 -15.42 -20.14 -17.25
CA PRO A 186 -16.73 -20.28 -17.89
C PRO A 186 -16.66 -20.64 -19.38
N ILE A 187 -15.67 -20.10 -20.12
CA ILE A 187 -15.51 -20.40 -21.54
C ILE A 187 -14.84 -21.75 -21.82
N THR A 188 -14.05 -22.29 -20.89
CA THR A 188 -13.35 -23.58 -21.08
C THR A 188 -14.12 -24.78 -20.55
N LEU A 189 -15.13 -24.58 -19.69
CA LEU A 189 -16.05 -25.63 -19.24
C LEU A 189 -16.73 -26.38 -20.39
N LYS A 190 -17.00 -25.69 -21.51
CA LYS A 190 -17.62 -26.29 -22.69
C LYS A 190 -16.76 -27.38 -23.33
N TYR A 191 -15.45 -27.43 -23.08
CA TYR A 191 -14.57 -28.47 -23.62
C TYR A 191 -14.52 -29.73 -22.74
N HIS A 192 -15.03 -29.67 -21.50
CA HIS A 192 -15.02 -30.83 -20.61
C HIS A 192 -15.91 -31.95 -21.16
N PRO A 193 -15.46 -33.23 -21.17
CA PRO A 193 -16.22 -34.34 -21.76
C PRO A 193 -17.57 -34.60 -21.07
N GLY A 194 -17.70 -34.24 -19.79
CA GLY A 194 -18.94 -34.37 -19.02
C GLY A 194 -19.99 -33.28 -19.24
N VAL A 195 -19.73 -32.27 -20.08
CA VAL A 195 -20.66 -31.16 -20.36
C VAL A 195 -21.36 -31.39 -21.70
N ALA A 196 -22.68 -31.31 -21.72
CA ALA A 196 -23.47 -31.44 -22.94
C ALA A 196 -23.15 -30.31 -23.93
N LYS A 197 -22.93 -30.67 -25.19
CA LYS A 197 -22.59 -29.71 -26.27
C LYS A 197 -23.82 -29.18 -26.99
N CYS A 198 -24.93 -29.89 -26.91
CA CYS A 198 -26.22 -29.48 -27.43
C CYS A 198 -27.35 -30.18 -26.68
N TRP A 199 -28.51 -29.52 -26.59
CA TRP A 199 -29.75 -30.14 -26.11
C TRP A 199 -30.96 -29.37 -26.62
N CYS A 200 -32.10 -30.04 -26.71
CA CYS A 200 -33.38 -29.37 -26.97
C CYS A 200 -34.57 -30.14 -26.41
N LYS A 201 -35.67 -29.41 -26.23
CA LYS A 201 -37.02 -29.94 -26.13
C LYS A 201 -37.87 -29.36 -27.27
N PHE A 202 -38.60 -30.19 -28.00
CA PHE A 202 -39.43 -29.78 -29.14
C PHE A 202 -40.74 -30.58 -29.21
N ASN A 203 -41.74 -30.07 -29.92
CA ASN A 203 -43.04 -30.72 -30.10
C ASN A 203 -43.13 -31.50 -31.42
N SER A 204 -44.27 -32.16 -31.66
CA SER A 204 -44.54 -32.94 -32.88
C SER A 204 -44.36 -32.18 -34.19
N ALA A 205 -44.58 -30.86 -34.20
CA ALA A 205 -44.43 -30.02 -35.39
C ALA A 205 -43.00 -29.47 -35.57
N GLY A 206 -42.01 -29.98 -34.81
CA GLY A 206 -40.64 -29.47 -34.83
C GLY A 206 -40.43 -28.13 -34.10
N ALA A 207 -41.44 -27.58 -33.43
CA ALA A 207 -41.27 -26.30 -32.72
C ALA A 207 -40.42 -26.48 -31.46
N VAL A 208 -39.31 -25.76 -31.37
CA VAL A 208 -38.39 -25.79 -30.22
C VAL A 208 -38.98 -25.02 -29.03
N ALA A 209 -39.12 -25.69 -27.90
CA ALA A 209 -39.58 -25.10 -26.64
C ALA A 209 -38.42 -24.50 -25.82
N ALA A 210 -37.27 -25.16 -25.81
CA ALA A 210 -36.02 -24.69 -25.21
C ALA A 210 -34.84 -25.43 -25.84
N SER A 211 -33.70 -24.77 -26.01
CA SER A 211 -32.51 -25.40 -26.57
C SER A 211 -31.20 -24.73 -26.15
N HIS A 212 -30.11 -25.48 -26.35
CA HIS A 212 -28.75 -24.98 -26.40
C HIS A 212 -28.05 -25.59 -27.62
N ASN A 213 -27.43 -24.73 -28.43
CA ASN A 213 -26.67 -25.12 -29.61
C ASN A 213 -27.48 -25.94 -30.66
N ILE A 214 -28.76 -25.61 -30.82
CA ILE A 214 -29.64 -26.16 -31.85
C ILE A 214 -30.10 -25.01 -32.75
N THR A 215 -29.99 -25.18 -34.06
CA THR A 215 -30.39 -24.18 -35.06
C THR A 215 -31.84 -24.31 -35.46
N ASP A 216 -32.31 -25.54 -35.71
CA ASP A 216 -33.68 -25.82 -36.13
C ASP A 216 -34.02 -27.31 -35.92
N ILE A 217 -35.31 -27.64 -35.89
CA ILE A 217 -35.81 -29.01 -36.02
C ILE A 217 -36.68 -29.09 -37.27
N THR A 218 -36.19 -29.80 -38.28
CA THR A 218 -36.94 -30.00 -39.51
C THR A 218 -37.88 -31.18 -39.35
N ASP A 219 -39.18 -30.93 -39.47
CA ASP A 219 -40.23 -31.95 -39.56
C ASP A 219 -40.24 -32.52 -40.99
N ASN A 220 -39.93 -33.81 -41.12
CA ASN A 220 -39.87 -34.53 -42.40
C ASN A 220 -41.18 -35.25 -42.73
N GLY A 221 -42.17 -35.18 -41.85
CA GLY A 221 -43.39 -35.99 -41.87
C GLY A 221 -43.64 -36.67 -40.53
N THR A 222 -44.79 -37.34 -40.43
CA THR A 222 -45.25 -37.98 -39.19
C THR A 222 -44.17 -38.86 -38.57
N GLY A 223 -43.78 -38.55 -37.34
CA GLY A 223 -42.82 -39.31 -36.57
C GLY A 223 -41.37 -39.21 -37.04
N ASP A 224 -40.99 -38.29 -37.95
CA ASP A 224 -39.63 -38.14 -38.47
C ASP A 224 -39.13 -36.69 -38.37
N TRP A 225 -38.04 -36.48 -37.64
CA TRP A 225 -37.45 -35.16 -37.47
C TRP A 225 -35.94 -35.17 -37.69
N THR A 226 -35.42 -34.08 -38.25
CA THR A 226 -33.98 -33.80 -38.32
C THR A 226 -33.63 -32.67 -37.38
N ILE A 227 -32.81 -33.00 -36.37
CA ILE A 227 -32.28 -32.04 -35.41
C ILE A 227 -31.04 -31.41 -36.03
N ASN A 228 -31.04 -30.10 -36.23
CA ASN A 228 -29.90 -29.34 -36.76
C ASN A 228 -29.14 -28.67 -35.61
N ILE A 229 -27.83 -28.90 -35.52
CA ILE A 229 -26.95 -28.41 -34.48
C ILE A 229 -26.33 -27.07 -34.97
N GLY A 230 -26.08 -26.14 -34.05
CA GLY A 230 -25.50 -24.84 -34.41
C GLY A 230 -23.99 -24.88 -34.63
N THR A 231 -23.27 -25.39 -33.64
CA THR A 231 -21.84 -25.69 -33.70
C THR A 231 -21.70 -27.21 -33.75
N ASP A 232 -21.23 -27.71 -34.89
CA ASP A 232 -21.07 -29.13 -35.16
C ASP A 232 -20.09 -29.81 -34.20
N PHE A 233 -20.30 -31.10 -33.95
CA PHE A 233 -19.27 -31.92 -33.33
C PHE A 233 -18.07 -32.10 -34.27
N SER A 234 -16.87 -32.31 -33.74
CA SER A 234 -15.64 -32.53 -34.52
C SER A 234 -15.72 -33.74 -35.47
N SER A 235 -16.62 -34.69 -35.20
CA SER A 235 -16.84 -35.86 -36.05
C SER A 235 -18.25 -36.42 -35.90
N VAL A 236 -18.57 -37.47 -36.66
CA VAL A 236 -19.81 -38.26 -36.48
C VAL A 236 -19.82 -39.11 -35.18
N ASN A 237 -18.66 -39.30 -34.55
CA ASN A 237 -18.53 -40.17 -33.37
C ASN A 237 -18.81 -39.42 -32.06
N TRP A 238 -20.07 -39.04 -31.87
CA TRP A 238 -20.56 -38.42 -30.64
C TRP A 238 -21.70 -39.25 -30.04
N ALA A 239 -21.96 -39.06 -28.75
CA ALA A 239 -23.00 -39.79 -28.01
C ALA A 239 -24.23 -38.92 -27.81
N TYR A 240 -25.41 -39.55 -27.83
CA TYR A 240 -26.67 -38.87 -27.60
C TYR A 240 -27.56 -39.65 -26.65
N SER A 241 -28.50 -38.95 -26.04
CA SER A 241 -29.66 -39.53 -25.39
C SER A 241 -30.90 -38.79 -25.86
N LEU A 242 -31.95 -39.56 -26.16
CA LEU A 242 -33.20 -39.07 -26.72
C LEU A 242 -34.36 -39.81 -26.09
N ASN A 243 -35.43 -39.07 -25.82
CA ASN A 243 -36.65 -39.59 -25.21
C ASN A 243 -37.85 -38.85 -25.79
N CYS A 244 -38.99 -39.54 -25.89
CA CYS A 244 -40.27 -38.96 -26.26
C CYS A 244 -41.28 -39.09 -25.11
N GLU A 245 -42.18 -38.12 -25.00
CA GLU A 245 -43.30 -38.15 -24.05
C GLU A 245 -44.41 -39.05 -24.59
N SER A 246 -44.67 -40.16 -23.88
CA SER A 246 -45.73 -41.11 -24.23
C SER A 246 -47.12 -40.48 -24.17
N ILE A 247 -47.94 -40.75 -25.18
CA ILE A 247 -49.36 -40.39 -25.22
C ILE A 247 -50.17 -41.33 -24.33
N GLN A 248 -50.64 -40.85 -23.17
CA GLN A 248 -51.57 -41.57 -22.30
C GLN A 248 -53.02 -41.44 -22.79
N ALA A 249 -53.37 -42.10 -23.89
CA ALA A 249 -54.76 -42.31 -24.30
C ALA A 249 -55.16 -43.78 -24.12
N ALA A 250 -56.42 -44.05 -23.75
CA ALA A 250 -56.92 -45.41 -23.55
C ALA A 250 -56.71 -46.26 -24.81
N GLY A 251 -55.89 -47.32 -24.70
CA GLY A 251 -55.53 -48.20 -25.83
C GLY A 251 -54.29 -47.78 -26.63
N THR A 252 -53.54 -46.76 -26.20
CA THR A 252 -52.34 -46.28 -26.89
C THR A 252 -51.06 -46.89 -26.31
N LEU A 253 -50.14 -47.21 -27.21
CA LEU A 253 -49.07 -48.19 -27.12
C LEU A 253 -47.73 -47.48 -26.83
N ALA A 254 -46.71 -48.22 -26.37
CA ALA A 254 -45.41 -47.61 -26.06
C ALA A 254 -44.79 -46.96 -27.32
N GLU A 255 -44.36 -45.71 -27.19
CA GLU A 255 -43.62 -44.97 -28.22
C GLU A 255 -42.12 -45.21 -28.02
N ASN A 256 -41.41 -45.37 -29.12
CA ASN A 256 -39.97 -45.56 -29.10
C ASN A 256 -39.34 -44.64 -30.13
N ILE A 257 -38.55 -43.68 -29.66
CA ILE A 257 -37.79 -42.78 -30.50
C ILE A 257 -36.38 -43.35 -30.73
N GLN A 258 -35.95 -43.37 -31.98
CA GLN A 258 -34.70 -43.99 -32.42
C GLN A 258 -34.00 -43.12 -33.46
N VAL A 259 -32.71 -43.33 -33.65
CA VAL A 259 -31.95 -42.68 -34.72
C VAL A 259 -32.09 -43.51 -36.00
N VAL A 260 -32.35 -42.82 -37.11
CA VAL A 260 -32.37 -43.45 -38.43
C VAL A 260 -30.96 -43.92 -38.78
N ALA A 261 -30.82 -45.13 -39.34
CA ALA A 261 -29.50 -45.64 -39.74
C ALA A 261 -28.80 -44.66 -40.71
N GLY A 262 -27.58 -44.23 -40.36
CA GLY A 262 -26.85 -43.21 -41.12
C GLY A 262 -27.35 -41.77 -40.94
N GLY A 263 -28.32 -41.55 -40.05
CA GLY A 263 -28.90 -40.24 -39.75
C GLY A 263 -28.09 -39.37 -38.79
N GLN A 264 -27.01 -39.90 -38.22
CA GLN A 264 -26.07 -39.15 -37.39
C GLN A 264 -24.97 -38.54 -38.27
N ALA A 265 -24.76 -37.24 -38.14
CA ALA A 265 -23.66 -36.49 -38.71
C ALA A 265 -23.06 -35.56 -37.65
N ALA A 266 -21.97 -34.87 -37.99
CA ALA A 266 -21.35 -33.88 -37.11
C ALA A 266 -22.32 -32.75 -36.69
N GLY A 267 -23.12 -32.26 -37.64
CA GLY A 267 -24.05 -31.14 -37.43
C GLY A 267 -25.54 -31.53 -37.36
N THR A 268 -25.89 -32.80 -37.51
CA THR A 268 -27.30 -33.21 -37.56
C THR A 268 -27.56 -34.57 -36.94
N LEU A 269 -28.78 -34.77 -36.43
CA LEU A 269 -29.30 -36.07 -36.03
C LEU A 269 -30.72 -36.27 -36.54
N ARG A 270 -30.93 -37.26 -37.42
CA ARG A 270 -32.28 -37.67 -37.86
C ARG A 270 -32.84 -38.76 -36.97
N VAL A 271 -34.03 -38.53 -36.44
CA VAL A 271 -34.71 -39.40 -35.49
C VAL A 271 -36.09 -39.76 -35.99
N THR A 272 -36.53 -40.98 -35.71
CA THR A 272 -37.90 -41.42 -35.94
C THR A 272 -38.55 -41.93 -34.67
N CYS A 273 -39.82 -41.61 -34.45
CA CYS A 273 -40.65 -42.15 -33.39
C CYS A 273 -41.57 -43.20 -33.99
N MET A 274 -41.53 -44.41 -33.44
CA MET A 274 -42.30 -45.55 -33.91
C MET A 274 -43.27 -46.06 -32.85
N ASN A 275 -44.41 -46.55 -33.32
CA ASN A 275 -45.31 -47.34 -32.51
C ASN A 275 -44.71 -48.74 -32.29
N THR A 276 -44.49 -49.14 -31.04
CA THR A 276 -43.87 -50.44 -30.72
C THR A 276 -44.81 -51.64 -30.88
N SER A 277 -46.12 -51.44 -31.04
CA SER A 277 -47.08 -52.54 -31.15
C SER A 277 -47.66 -52.71 -32.56
N ALA A 278 -47.37 -51.80 -33.49
CA ALA A 278 -47.60 -51.97 -34.91
C ALA A 278 -46.24 -51.89 -35.62
N ILE A 279 -45.79 -53.01 -36.18
CA ILE A 279 -44.50 -53.10 -36.87
C ILE A 279 -44.44 -52.01 -37.95
N SER A 280 -43.47 -51.08 -37.81
CA SER A 280 -43.07 -50.10 -38.83
C SER A 280 -44.01 -48.91 -39.09
N THR A 281 -44.87 -48.50 -38.16
CA THR A 281 -45.63 -47.24 -38.31
C THR A 281 -45.00 -46.11 -37.51
N GLU A 282 -44.56 -45.06 -38.20
CA GLU A 282 -44.09 -43.81 -37.61
C GLU A 282 -45.29 -43.05 -36.98
N ILE A 283 -45.06 -42.45 -35.82
CA ILE A 283 -46.08 -41.74 -35.06
C ILE A 283 -45.51 -40.48 -34.43
N ASP A 284 -46.30 -39.41 -34.42
CA ASP A 284 -45.94 -38.19 -33.70
C ASP A 284 -46.06 -38.39 -32.19
N ALA A 285 -44.98 -38.18 -31.46
CA ALA A 285 -45.02 -38.05 -30.01
C ALA A 285 -45.40 -36.61 -29.62
N THR A 286 -45.91 -36.42 -28.39
CA THR A 286 -46.37 -35.09 -27.94
C THR A 286 -45.20 -34.10 -27.81
N ALA A 287 -44.09 -34.57 -27.25
CA ALA A 287 -42.85 -33.82 -27.16
C ALA A 287 -41.65 -34.75 -27.11
N MET A 288 -40.50 -34.24 -27.55
CA MET A 288 -39.24 -34.95 -27.63
C MET A 288 -38.16 -34.16 -26.89
N SER A 289 -37.22 -34.88 -26.29
CA SER A 289 -36.05 -34.30 -25.64
C SER A 289 -34.79 -34.99 -26.14
N PHE A 290 -33.73 -34.21 -26.30
CA PHE A 290 -32.45 -34.65 -26.84
C PHE A 290 -31.31 -33.97 -26.09
N ILE A 291 -30.22 -34.71 -25.87
CA ILE A 291 -28.95 -34.20 -25.34
C ILE A 291 -27.79 -34.90 -26.06
N GLY A 292 -26.77 -34.13 -26.43
CA GLY A 292 -25.57 -34.61 -27.11
C GLY A 292 -24.30 -34.33 -26.32
N PHE A 293 -23.41 -35.33 -26.29
CA PHE A 293 -22.08 -35.30 -25.66
C PHE A 293 -21.04 -35.76 -26.67
N GLY A 294 -19.88 -35.13 -26.68
CA GLY A 294 -18.82 -35.44 -27.63
C GLY A 294 -17.84 -34.29 -27.75
N ASP A 295 -16.88 -34.44 -28.66
CA ASP A 295 -15.92 -33.39 -29.01
C ASP A 295 -16.53 -32.40 -30.02
N GLN A 296 -16.37 -31.10 -29.78
CA GLN A 296 -16.98 -29.99 -30.52
C GLN A 296 -15.96 -28.91 -30.85
#